data_AF-A0A3D2YF54-F1
#
_entry.id   AF-A0A3D2YF54-F1
#
_cell.length_a   1.000
_cell.length_b   1.000
_cell.length_c   1.000
_cell.angle_alpha   90.00
_cell.angle_beta   90.00
_cell.angle_gamma   90.00
#
_symmetry.space_group_name_H-M   'P 1'
#
loop_
_entity.id
_entity.type
_entity.pdbx_description
1 polymer ?
#
loop_
_entity_poly.entity_id
_entity_poly.type
_entity_poly.pdbx_seq_one_letter_code
_entity_poly.pdbx_strand_id
1 'polypeptide(L)'
;ILGCTHYPLLAEVIAGVMGSGVTLIDSGASAARALRQTLSDKGLLAQRASGTLTLYASDQPQDFGALAPQFLRRPLEGAVLPVDIERY
;
A
#
# COMPACT_ATOMS: atom_id res chain seq x y z
N ILE A 1 4.91 -15.79 5.34
CA ILE A 1 4.00 -14.62 5.22
C ILE A 1 4.82 -13.37 5.47
N LEU A 2 4.68 -12.33 4.63
CA LEU A 2 5.26 -11.02 4.86
C LEU A 2 4.32 -10.22 5.78
N GLY A 3 4.48 -10.45 7.09
CA GLY A 3 3.56 -9.97 8.13
C GLY A 3 3.71 -8.49 8.52
N CYS A 4 4.72 -7.80 8.01
CA CYS A 4 4.89 -6.36 8.17
C CYS A 4 4.77 -5.67 6.80
N THR A 5 4.11 -4.52 6.77
CA THR A 5 3.87 -3.71 5.55
C THR A 5 5.15 -3.25 4.84
N HIS A 6 6.30 -3.30 5.52
CA HIS A 6 7.60 -2.93 4.97
C HIS A 6 8.30 -4.09 4.22
N TYR A 7 7.99 -5.33 4.55
CA TYR A 7 8.70 -6.49 4.00
C TYR A 7 8.53 -6.71 2.49
N PRO A 8 7.44 -6.27 1.82
CA PRO A 8 7.37 -6.33 0.36
C PRO A 8 8.51 -5.59 -0.36
N LEU A 9 9.13 -4.57 0.25
CA LEU A 9 10.32 -3.91 -0.30
C LEU A 9 11.57 -4.81 -0.27
N LEU A 10 11.60 -5.78 0.65
CA LEU A 10 12.70 -6.71 0.86
C LEU A 10 12.40 -8.11 0.30
N ALA A 11 11.31 -8.26 -0.47
CA ALA A 11 10.80 -9.57 -0.89
C ALA A 11 11.84 -10.39 -1.66
N GLU A 12 12.66 -9.75 -2.51
CA GLU A 12 13.72 -10.43 -3.26
C GLU A 12 14.83 -10.96 -2.35
N VAL A 13 15.27 -10.16 -1.37
CA VAL A 13 16.28 -10.57 -0.38
C VAL A 13 15.76 -11.71 0.47
N ILE A 14 14.53 -11.59 0.98
CA ILE A 14 13.88 -12.62 1.79
C ILE A 14 13.74 -13.91 0.97
N ALA A 15 13.33 -13.83 -0.31
CA ALA A 15 13.20 -14.99 -1.17
C ALA A 15 14.55 -15.67 -1.42
N GLY A 16 15.62 -14.89 -1.61
CA GLY A 16 16.98 -15.39 -1.76
C GLY A 16 17.47 -16.20 -0.55
N VAL A 17 17.16 -15.74 0.66
CA VAL A 17 17.51 -16.46 1.90
C VAL A 17 16.65 -17.71 2.11
N MET A 18 15.35 -17.62 1.85
CA MET A 18 14.41 -18.73 2.10
C MET A 18 14.50 -19.85 1.06
N GLY A 19 14.92 -19.54 -0.17
CA GLY A 19 15.03 -20.48 -1.27
C GLY A 19 13.70 -20.80 -1.96
N SER A 20 13.78 -21.54 -3.08
CA SER A 20 12.63 -21.82 -3.97
C SER A 20 11.54 -22.70 -3.37
N GLY A 21 11.81 -23.41 -2.26
CA GLY A 21 10.83 -24.23 -1.55
C GLY A 21 9.81 -23.42 -0.74
N VAL A 22 9.96 -22.09 -0.68
CA VAL A 22 9.13 -21.22 0.16
C VAL A 22 8.41 -20.20 -0.70
N THR A 23 7.08 -20.17 -0.56
CA THR A 23 6.26 -19.12 -1.16
C THR A 23 6.10 -17.95 -0.20
N LEU A 24 6.53 -16.75 -0.63
CA LEU A 24 6.27 -15.53 0.12
C LEU A 24 4.85 -15.02 -0.18
N ILE A 25 4.10 -14.73 0.88
CA ILE A 25 2.73 -14.22 0.80
C ILE A 25 2.73 -12.77 1.26
N ASP A 26 2.39 -11.84 0.35
CA ASP A 26 2.16 -10.44 0.64
C ASP A 26 0.78 -10.24 1.29
N SER A 27 0.78 -9.75 2.52
CA SER A 27 -0.43 -9.49 3.30
C SER A 27 -1.26 -8.33 2.76
N GLY A 28 -0.62 -7.26 2.28
CA GLY A 28 -1.27 -6.09 1.67
C GLY A 28 -1.95 -6.44 0.35
N ALA A 29 -1.26 -7.19 -0.52
CA ALA A 29 -1.86 -7.68 -1.77
C ALA A 29 -3.05 -8.62 -1.51
N SER A 30 -2.97 -9.43 -0.45
CA SER A 30 -4.07 -10.32 -0.04
C SER A 30 -5.28 -9.52 0.47
N ALA A 31 -5.05 -8.48 1.28
CA ALA A 31 -6.09 -7.57 1.72
C ALA A 31 -6.76 -6.83 0.56
N ALA A 32 -5.99 -6.35 -0.43
CA ALA A 32 -6.51 -5.68 -1.61
C ALA A 32 -7.44 -6.59 -2.45
N ARG A 33 -7.08 -7.86 -2.64
CA ARG A 33 -7.93 -8.85 -3.32
C ARG A 33 -9.24 -9.10 -2.56
N ALA A 34 -9.16 -9.26 -1.24
CA ALA A 34 -10.34 -9.45 -0.39
C ALA A 34 -11.27 -8.23 -0.40
N LEU A 35 -10.71 -7.01 -0.39
CA LEU A 35 -11.47 -5.77 -0.52
C LEU A 35 -12.20 -5.71 -1.87
N ARG A 36 -11.52 -6.01 -2.98
CA ARG A 36 -12.14 -6.06 -4.31
C ARG A 36 -13.34 -7.02 -4.34
N GLN A 37 -13.18 -8.22 -3.77
CA GLN A 37 -14.27 -9.19 -3.72
C GLN A 37 -15.46 -8.65 -2.93
N THR A 38 -15.20 -8.11 -1.73
CA THR A 38 -16.23 -7.51 -0.86
C THR A 38 -17.00 -6.40 -1.56
N LEU A 39 -16.30 -5.51 -2.28
CA LEU A 39 -16.94 -4.42 -3.03
C LEU A 39 -17.76 -4.96 -4.21
N SER A 40 -17.29 -6.00 -4.89
CA SER A 40 -18.00 -6.66 -5.98
C SER A 40 -19.32 -7.27 -5.49
N ASP A 41 -19.27 -8.05 -4.41
CA ASP A 41 -20.43 -8.76 -3.86
C ASP A 41 -21.52 -7.79 -3.38
N LYS A 42 -21.11 -6.58 -2.98
CA LYS A 42 -22.02 -5.51 -2.53
C LYS A 42 -22.48 -4.58 -3.66
N GLY A 43 -22.02 -4.77 -4.89
CA GLY A 43 -22.32 -3.86 -6.00
C GLY A 43 -21.74 -2.44 -5.83
N LEU A 44 -20.63 -2.31 -5.09
CA LEU A 44 -19.97 -1.04 -4.74
C LEU A 44 -18.72 -0.74 -5.59
N LEU A 45 -18.48 -1.52 -6.65
CA LEU A 45 -17.39 -1.21 -7.58
C LEU A 45 -17.65 0.11 -8.30
N ALA A 46 -16.63 0.96 -8.37
CA ALA A 46 -16.74 2.23 -9.06
C ALA A 46 -16.95 2.04 -10.57
N GLN A 47 -17.87 2.79 -11.17
CA GLN A 47 -18.12 2.79 -12.61
C GLN A 47 -17.19 3.77 -13.34
N ARG A 48 -15.89 3.68 -13.08
CA ARG A 48 -14.85 4.51 -13.72
C ARG A 48 -13.56 3.72 -13.90
N ALA A 49 -12.81 4.05 -14.95
CA ALA A 49 -11.56 3.35 -15.27
C ALA A 49 -10.42 3.65 -14.29
N SER A 50 -10.41 4.84 -13.68
CA SER A 50 -9.36 5.28 -12.77
C SER A 50 -9.91 6.11 -11.61
N GLY A 51 -9.15 6.14 -10.52
CA GLY A 51 -9.41 6.99 -9.35
C GLY A 51 -8.29 7.99 -9.12
N THR A 52 -8.47 8.85 -8.11
CA THR A 52 -7.45 9.77 -7.61
C THR A 52 -6.84 9.21 -6.33
N LEU A 53 -5.60 9.62 -6.03
CA LEU A 53 -4.92 9.30 -4.77
C LEU A 53 -4.62 10.61 -4.04
N THR A 54 -5.05 10.71 -2.78
CA THR A 54 -4.67 11.79 -1.89
C THR A 54 -4.09 11.16 -0.63
N LEU A 55 -2.88 11.59 -0.26
CA LEU A 55 -2.17 11.07 0.91
C LEU A 55 -2.16 12.12 2.01
N TYR A 56 -2.39 11.66 3.23
CA TYR A 56 -2.36 12.49 4.43
C TYR A 56 -1.36 11.89 5.42
N ALA A 57 -0.63 12.74 6.14
CA ALA A 57 0.28 12.34 7.22
C ALA A 57 0.11 13.28 8.42
N SER A 58 0.19 12.72 9.63
CA SER A 58 -0.07 13.47 10.87
C SER A 58 1.16 14.19 11.44
N ASP A 59 2.35 13.86 10.96
CA ASP A 59 3.60 14.42 11.47
C ASP A 59 4.40 15.11 10.35
N GLN A 60 5.27 14.37 9.64
CA GLN A 60 6.12 14.91 8.57
C GLN A 60 5.63 14.47 7.17
N PRO A 61 4.67 15.17 6.54
CA PRO A 61 4.23 14.88 5.17
C PRO A 61 5.34 14.84 4.13
N GLN A 62 6.39 15.66 4.29
CA GLN A 62 7.50 15.72 3.34
C GLN A 62 8.32 14.42 3.35
N ASP A 63 8.66 13.92 4.54
CA ASP A 63 9.40 12.65 4.70
C ASP A 63 8.57 11.47 4.17
N PHE A 64 7.27 11.46 4.48
CA PHE A 64 6.35 10.46 3.93
C PHE A 64 6.31 10.53 2.40
N GLY A 65 6.24 11.74 1.83
CA GLY A 65 6.24 11.97 0.39
C GLY A 65 7.51 11.50 -0.30
N ALA A 66 8.67 11.61 0.37
CA ALA A 66 9.94 11.10 -0.13
C ALA A 66 10.00 9.56 -0.16
N LEU A 67 9.34 8.89 0.80
CA LEU A 67 9.32 7.42 0.89
C LEU A 67 8.23 6.77 0.04
N ALA A 68 7.07 7.41 -0.11
CA ALA A 68 5.90 6.84 -0.77
C ALA A 68 6.16 6.25 -2.17
N PRO A 69 6.97 6.85 -3.06
CA PRO A 69 7.23 6.28 -4.39
C PRO A 69 7.84 4.88 -4.35
N GLN A 70 8.67 4.57 -3.35
CA GLN A 70 9.30 3.25 -3.20
C GLN A 70 8.24 2.17 -2.92
N PHE A 71 7.28 2.48 -2.05
CA PHE A 71 6.17 1.59 -1.73
C PHE A 71 5.14 1.49 -2.86
N LEU A 72 4.83 2.62 -3.49
CA LEU A 72 3.84 2.68 -4.58
C LEU A 72 4.36 2.12 -5.90
N ARG A 73 5.68 1.94 -6.04
CA ARG A 73 6.38 1.55 -7.28
C ARG A 73 6.02 2.45 -8.47
N ARG A 74 5.73 3.72 -8.19
CA ARG A 74 5.46 4.77 -9.17
C ARG A 74 5.75 6.14 -8.55
N PRO A 75 6.02 7.17 -9.36
CA PRO A 75 6.13 8.54 -8.86
C PRO A 75 4.88 8.97 -8.12
N LEU A 76 5.04 9.80 -7.10
CA LEU A 76 3.92 10.43 -6.42
C LEU A 76 3.44 11.63 -7.23
N GLU A 77 2.15 11.66 -7.55
CA GLU A 77 1.49 12.77 -8.22
C GLU A 77 0.84 13.67 -7.15
N GLY A 78 1.58 14.69 -6.70
CA GLY A 78 1.10 15.68 -5.72
C GLY A 78 1.79 15.59 -4.36
N ALA A 79 1.51 16.57 -3.51
CA ALA A 79 2.05 16.62 -2.15
C ALA A 79 1.21 15.76 -1.18
N VAL A 80 1.87 15.28 -0.14
CA VAL A 80 1.21 14.69 1.03
C VAL A 80 0.69 15.85 1.88
N LEU A 81 -0.56 15.75 2.32
CA LEU A 81 -1.23 16.79 3.10
C LEU A 81 -1.05 16.54 4.60
N PRO A 82 -0.83 17.58 5.43
CA PRO A 82 -0.87 17.42 6.87
C PRO A 82 -2.30 17.12 7.33
N VAL A 83 -2.45 16.26 8.34
CA VAL A 83 -3.73 16.05 9.04
C VAL A 83 -3.52 16.13 10.55
N ASP A 84 -4.29 16.99 11.21
CA ASP A 84 -4.28 17.10 12.67
C ASP A 84 -5.26 16.09 13.26
N ILE A 85 -4.72 15.02 13.84
CA ILE A 85 -5.50 13.92 14.41
C ILE A 85 -6.03 14.23 15.82
N GLU A 86 -5.53 15.27 16.49
CA GLU A 86 -5.99 15.66 17.84
C GLU A 86 -7.34 16.39 17.80
N ARG A 87 -7.85 16.70 16.61
CA ARG A 87 -9.14 17.37 16.40
C ARG A 87 -10.33 16.41 16.25
N TYR A 88 -10.12 15.10 16.35
CA TYR A 88 -11.14 14.06 16.12
C TYR A 88 -11.40 13.19 17.36
#